data_AF-G8SF68-F1
#
_entry.id   AF-G8SF68-F1
#
_cell.length_a   1.000
_cell.length_b   1.000
_cell.length_c   1.000
_cell.angle_alpha   90.00
_cell.angle_beta   90.00
_cell.angle_gamma   90.00
#
_symmetry.space_group_name_H-M   'P 1'
#
loop_
_entity.id
_entity.type
_entity.pdbx_description
1 polymer ?
#
loop_
_entity_poly.entity_id
_entity_poly.type
_entity_poly.pdbx_seq_one_letter_code
_entity_poly.pdbx_strand_id
1 'polypeptide(L)'
;MEPTDELIAAAKRRMDINGATPIDAWLEAVINDILAIIKRDYRLIPKPGAARPRRISRVEHDHAALKWARKQAGWKQADLAKAVGISASLLCEAEKGTRGLSRKVLTDIAATLRCPVSVFDRKETPWMHGQQ
;
A
#
# COMPACT_ATOMS: atom_id res chain seq x y z
N MET A 1 24.05 -25.67 -1.92
CA MET A 1 23.48 -26.66 -2.85
C MET A 1 24.22 -26.44 -4.15
N GLU A 2 25.26 -27.23 -4.39
CA GLU A 2 26.09 -27.08 -5.58
C GLU A 2 25.23 -27.34 -6.82
N PRO A 3 25.33 -26.52 -7.89
CA PRO A 3 24.55 -26.72 -9.10
C PRO A 3 24.94 -28.04 -9.76
N THR A 4 23.94 -28.85 -10.11
CA THR A 4 24.17 -30.15 -10.74
C THR A 4 24.79 -29.97 -12.13
N ASP A 5 25.68 -30.90 -12.51
CA ASP A 5 26.41 -30.88 -13.80
C ASP A 5 25.48 -30.70 -15.01
N GLU A 6 24.25 -31.19 -14.90
CA GLU A 6 23.20 -31.08 -15.92
C GLU A 6 22.74 -29.63 -16.15
N LEU A 7 22.65 -28.84 -15.08
CA LEU A 7 22.22 -27.44 -15.10
C LEU A 7 23.27 -26.54 -15.74
N ILE A 8 24.55 -26.86 -15.48
CA ILE A 8 25.71 -26.24 -16.12
C ILE A 8 25.71 -26.56 -17.62
N ALA A 9 25.44 -27.80 -18.01
CA ALA A 9 25.37 -28.21 -19.40
C ALA A 9 24.18 -27.57 -20.15
N ALA A 10 23.04 -27.39 -19.50
CA ALA A 10 21.87 -26.69 -20.06
C ALA A 10 22.16 -25.19 -20.32
N ALA A 11 22.84 -24.52 -19.37
CA ALA A 11 23.23 -23.12 -19.53
C ALA A 11 24.20 -22.92 -20.70
N LYS A 12 25.23 -23.79 -20.82
CA LYS A 12 26.20 -23.75 -21.93
C LYS A 12 25.54 -23.89 -23.31
N ARG A 13 24.56 -24.80 -23.45
CA ARG A 13 23.77 -24.98 -24.68
C ARG A 13 22.95 -23.74 -25.04
N ARG A 14 22.37 -23.07 -24.05
CA ARG A 14 21.55 -21.88 -24.27
C ARG A 14 22.37 -20.64 -24.64
N MET A 15 23.66 -20.63 -24.29
CA MET A 15 24.60 -19.55 -24.59
C MET A 15 25.45 -19.81 -25.84
N ASP A 16 25.19 -20.89 -26.59
CA ASP A 16 25.91 -21.30 -27.81
C ASP A 16 27.45 -21.38 -27.63
N ILE A 17 27.89 -21.82 -26.47
CA ILE A 17 29.31 -21.97 -26.14
C ILE A 17 29.80 -23.32 -26.66
N ASN A 18 30.35 -23.34 -27.88
CA ASN A 18 30.92 -24.55 -28.50
C ASN A 18 32.45 -24.62 -28.27
N GLY A 19 32.88 -25.63 -27.52
CA GLY A 19 34.29 -26.04 -27.45
C GLY A 19 35.16 -25.27 -26.44
N ALA A 20 36.03 -26.03 -25.79
CA ALA A 20 36.97 -25.60 -24.76
C ALA A 20 37.87 -24.45 -25.23
N THR A 21 37.49 -23.23 -24.89
CA THR A 21 38.43 -22.14 -24.64
C THR A 21 38.40 -21.89 -23.13
N PRO A 22 39.54 -21.61 -22.47
CA PRO A 22 39.58 -21.52 -21.01
C PRO A 22 38.72 -20.34 -20.57
N ILE A 23 37.50 -20.66 -20.13
CA ILE A 23 36.64 -19.75 -19.38
C ILE A 23 37.22 -19.53 -17.96
N ASP A 24 38.26 -20.29 -17.62
CA ASP A 24 38.61 -20.73 -16.27
C ASP A 24 39.45 -19.76 -15.43
N ALA A 25 39.55 -18.47 -15.78
CA ALA A 25 40.18 -17.52 -14.86
C ALA A 25 39.60 -16.12 -14.98
N TRP A 26 39.50 -15.60 -16.20
CA TRP A 26 39.00 -14.24 -16.40
C TRP A 26 37.50 -14.14 -16.18
N LEU A 27 36.71 -15.09 -16.70
CA LEU A 27 35.26 -15.07 -16.47
C LEU A 27 34.94 -15.41 -15.02
N GLU A 28 35.68 -16.34 -14.41
CA GLU A 28 35.57 -16.60 -12.96
C GLU A 28 35.91 -15.35 -12.14
N ALA A 29 36.97 -14.62 -12.49
CA ALA A 29 37.32 -13.37 -11.82
C ALA A 29 36.24 -12.31 -11.99
N VAL A 30 35.67 -12.16 -13.20
CA VAL A 30 34.56 -11.21 -13.47
C VAL A 30 33.29 -11.61 -12.73
N ILE A 31 32.93 -12.90 -12.74
CA ILE A 31 31.79 -13.42 -11.97
C ILE A 31 32.03 -13.20 -10.48
N ASN A 32 33.24 -13.45 -9.98
CA ASN A 32 33.57 -13.24 -8.58
C ASN A 32 33.59 -11.75 -8.20
N ASP A 33 34.03 -10.86 -9.09
CA ASP A 33 33.95 -9.40 -8.89
C ASP A 33 32.51 -8.91 -8.87
N ILE A 34 31.67 -9.38 -9.81
CA ILE A 34 30.23 -9.09 -9.82
C ILE A 34 29.58 -9.65 -8.55
N LEU A 35 29.90 -10.88 -8.14
CA LEU A 35 29.40 -11.47 -6.90
C LEU A 35 29.95 -10.75 -5.67
N ALA A 36 31.16 -10.19 -5.70
CA ALA A 36 31.74 -9.42 -4.61
C ALA A 36 31.06 -8.05 -4.49
N ILE A 37 30.79 -7.37 -5.61
CA ILE A 37 29.98 -6.14 -5.66
C ILE A 37 28.57 -6.44 -5.15
N ILE A 38 27.95 -7.54 -5.59
CA ILE A 38 26.65 -7.96 -5.11
C ILE A 38 26.69 -8.25 -3.60
N LYS A 39 27.65 -9.02 -3.10
CA LYS A 39 27.79 -9.35 -1.67
C LYS A 39 28.10 -8.13 -0.80
N ARG A 40 28.82 -7.15 -1.33
CA ARG A 40 29.19 -5.91 -0.65
C ARG A 40 28.03 -4.92 -0.57
N ASP A 41 27.31 -4.73 -1.67
CA ASP A 41 26.29 -3.67 -1.79
C ASP A 41 24.86 -4.17 -1.62
N TYR A 42 24.60 -5.47 -1.87
CA TYR A 42 23.37 -6.10 -1.45
C TYR A 42 23.54 -6.43 0.03
N ARG A 43 23.31 -5.41 0.86
CA ARG A 43 22.43 -5.62 2.00
C ARG A 43 21.17 -6.29 1.45
N LEU A 44 21.16 -7.61 1.44
CA LEU A 44 19.95 -8.39 1.42
C LEU A 44 19.19 -7.96 2.66
N ILE A 45 18.43 -6.87 2.53
CA ILE A 45 17.33 -6.62 3.43
C ILE A 45 16.43 -7.81 3.12
N PRO A 46 16.33 -8.84 3.99
CA PRO A 46 15.29 -9.83 3.79
C PRO A 46 14.01 -9.01 3.65
N LYS A 47 13.25 -9.17 2.55
CA LYS A 47 11.97 -8.47 2.37
C LYS A 47 11.23 -8.65 3.68
N PRO A 48 11.14 -7.64 4.57
CA PRO A 48 10.79 -7.90 5.95
C PRO A 48 9.40 -8.49 5.88
N GLY A 49 9.28 -9.77 6.27
CA GLY A 49 8.18 -10.65 5.88
C GLY A 49 6.89 -9.87 5.96
N ALA A 50 6.34 -9.55 4.78
CA ALA A 50 5.43 -8.43 4.53
C ALA A 50 4.82 -7.88 5.81
N ALA A 51 5.51 -6.92 6.45
CA ALA A 51 4.92 -6.18 7.55
C ALA A 51 3.60 -5.67 7.00
N ARG A 52 2.48 -6.22 7.51
CA ARG A 52 1.13 -5.84 7.04
C ARG A 52 1.15 -4.31 7.00
N PRO A 53 0.84 -3.67 5.84
CA PRO A 53 0.90 -2.22 5.76
C PRO A 53 0.20 -1.71 7.00
N ARG A 54 0.92 -0.93 7.84
CA ARG A 54 0.44 -0.46 9.16
C ARG A 54 -1.04 -0.20 8.99
N ARG A 55 -1.89 -0.98 9.68
CA ARG A 55 -3.34 -0.94 9.50
C ARG A 55 -3.70 0.53 9.55
N ILE A 56 -3.97 1.15 8.39
CA ILE A 56 -4.09 2.62 8.29
C ILE A 56 -5.12 2.94 9.35
N SER A 57 -4.69 3.66 10.40
CA SER A 57 -5.50 3.88 11.59
C SER A 57 -6.74 4.62 11.12
N ARG A 58 -7.82 3.85 10.94
CA ARG A 58 -9.11 4.39 10.51
C ARG A 58 -9.59 5.25 11.65
N VAL A 59 -9.88 6.50 11.34
CA VAL A 59 -10.41 7.44 12.32
C VAL A 59 -11.91 7.21 12.37
N GLU A 60 -12.42 7.02 13.57
CA GLU A 60 -13.86 7.04 13.82
C GLU A 60 -14.36 8.47 13.58
N HIS A 61 -15.37 8.63 12.75
CA HIS A 61 -15.93 9.92 12.33
C HIS A 61 -17.44 9.89 12.48
N ASP A 62 -18.07 11.06 12.50
CA ASP A 62 -19.52 11.17 12.52
C ASP A 62 -20.10 10.74 11.16
N HIS A 63 -20.61 9.51 11.10
CA HIS A 63 -21.19 8.91 9.91
C HIS A 63 -22.50 9.57 9.49
N ALA A 64 -23.27 10.11 10.45
CA ALA A 64 -24.50 10.82 10.18
C ALA A 64 -24.19 12.19 9.54
N ALA A 65 -23.20 12.90 10.07
CA ALA A 65 -22.72 14.16 9.51
C ALA A 65 -22.14 13.96 8.10
N LEU A 66 -21.36 12.89 7.86
CA LEU A 66 -20.84 12.54 6.54
C LEU A 66 -21.98 12.36 5.51
N LYS A 67 -22.98 11.54 5.86
CA LYS A 67 -24.15 11.28 5.00
C LYS A 67 -24.96 12.55 4.75
N TRP A 68 -25.15 13.38 5.78
CA TRP A 68 -25.87 14.64 5.67
C TRP A 68 -25.13 15.61 4.74
N ALA A 69 -23.84 15.83 4.95
CA ALA A 69 -23.02 16.75 4.14
C ALA A 69 -23.04 16.35 2.66
N ARG A 70 -22.89 15.06 2.36
CA ARG A 70 -22.99 14.55 0.98
C ARG A 70 -24.34 14.87 0.35
N LYS A 71 -25.45 14.63 1.08
CA LYS A 71 -26.80 14.88 0.57
C LYS A 71 -27.06 16.37 0.34
N GLN A 72 -26.62 17.24 1.25
CA GLN A 72 -26.78 18.69 1.10
C GLN A 72 -26.01 19.23 -0.11
N ALA A 73 -24.84 18.68 -0.39
CA ALA A 73 -24.07 19.04 -1.57
C ALA A 73 -24.61 18.40 -2.88
N GLY A 74 -25.69 17.62 -2.83
CA GLY A 74 -26.33 17.01 -4.00
C GLY A 74 -25.57 15.83 -4.62
N TRP A 75 -24.58 15.27 -3.91
CA TRP A 75 -23.74 14.20 -4.46
C TRP A 75 -24.39 12.83 -4.31
N LYS A 76 -24.40 12.05 -5.41
CA LYS A 76 -24.64 10.62 -5.32
C LYS A 76 -23.42 9.93 -4.71
N GLN A 77 -23.67 8.84 -4.01
CA GLN A 77 -22.63 8.11 -3.29
C GLN A 77 -21.55 7.54 -4.23
N ALA A 78 -21.95 6.94 -5.36
CA ALA A 78 -21.01 6.41 -6.33
C ALA A 78 -20.12 7.50 -6.95
N ASP A 79 -20.69 8.66 -7.25
CA ASP A 79 -19.97 9.78 -7.87
C ASP A 79 -18.97 10.41 -6.89
N LEU A 80 -19.35 10.58 -5.62
CA LEU A 80 -18.42 11.05 -4.59
C LEU A 80 -17.29 10.05 -4.35
N ALA A 81 -17.61 8.75 -4.27
CA ALA A 81 -16.60 7.71 -4.09
C ALA A 81 -15.58 7.72 -5.22
N LYS A 82 -16.04 7.86 -6.48
CA LYS A 82 -15.19 7.98 -7.65
C LYS A 82 -14.33 9.25 -7.60
N ALA A 83 -14.89 10.40 -7.23
CA ALA A 83 -14.17 11.66 -7.14
C ALA A 83 -13.02 11.61 -6.10
N VAL A 84 -13.23 10.90 -5.00
CA VAL A 84 -12.26 10.77 -3.91
C VAL A 84 -11.30 9.59 -4.12
N GLY A 85 -11.57 8.71 -5.10
CA GLY A 85 -10.73 7.54 -5.38
C GLY A 85 -10.92 6.39 -4.38
N ILE A 86 -12.13 6.22 -3.84
CA ILE A 86 -12.51 5.10 -2.97
C ILE A 86 -13.62 4.25 -3.60
N SER A 87 -13.83 3.03 -3.10
CA SER A 87 -14.95 2.20 -3.55
C SER A 87 -16.28 2.71 -3.00
N ALA A 88 -17.34 2.59 -3.80
CA ALA A 88 -18.70 2.94 -3.37
C ALA A 88 -19.15 2.12 -2.13
N SER A 89 -18.73 0.85 -2.05
CA SER A 89 -18.95 -0.01 -0.88
C SER A 89 -18.27 0.54 0.37
N LEU A 90 -17.03 1.01 0.27
CA LEU A 90 -16.32 1.60 1.42
C LEU A 90 -17.04 2.86 1.92
N LEU A 91 -17.49 3.73 1.01
CA LEU A 91 -18.28 4.90 1.39
C LEU A 91 -19.63 4.49 2.03
N CYS A 92 -20.23 3.39 1.57
CA CYS A 92 -21.48 2.84 2.14
C CYS A 92 -21.29 2.38 3.59
N GLU A 93 -20.22 1.62 3.83
CA GLU A 93 -19.86 1.17 5.18
C GLU A 93 -19.54 2.36 6.09
N ALA A 94 -18.88 3.39 5.55
CA ALA A 94 -18.56 4.61 6.28
C ALA A 94 -19.81 5.40 6.69
N GLU A 95 -20.76 5.62 5.78
CA GLU A 95 -22.03 6.31 6.10
C GLU A 95 -22.94 5.51 7.03
N LYS A 96 -22.75 4.18 7.12
CA LYS A 96 -23.44 3.31 8.07
C LYS A 96 -22.74 3.23 9.43
N GLY A 97 -21.53 3.78 9.56
CA GLY A 97 -20.71 3.67 10.76
C GLY A 97 -20.07 2.30 10.97
N THR A 98 -20.20 1.36 10.03
CA THR A 98 -19.60 0.03 10.14
C THR A 98 -18.09 0.04 9.86
N ARG A 99 -17.59 1.11 9.22
CA ARG A 99 -16.17 1.22 8.86
C ARG A 99 -15.66 2.66 8.87
N GLY A 100 -14.58 2.90 9.62
CA GLY A 100 -13.89 4.20 9.59
C GLY A 100 -13.10 4.46 8.28
N LEU A 101 -12.95 5.74 7.95
CA LEU A 101 -12.11 6.23 6.86
C LEU A 101 -10.78 6.74 7.42
N SER A 102 -9.76 6.86 6.56
CA SER A 102 -8.52 7.53 6.98
C SER A 102 -8.73 9.04 7.02
N ARG A 103 -7.96 9.76 7.84
CA ARG A 103 -7.98 11.22 7.88
C ARG A 103 -7.77 11.84 6.49
N LYS A 104 -6.89 11.26 5.68
CA LYS A 104 -6.67 11.68 4.29
C LYS A 104 -7.97 11.64 3.47
N VAL A 105 -8.68 10.51 3.50
CA VAL A 105 -9.94 10.36 2.75
C VAL A 105 -10.99 11.35 3.23
N LEU A 106 -11.08 11.60 4.54
CA LEU A 106 -11.99 12.61 5.09
C LEU A 106 -11.66 14.03 4.60
N THR A 107 -10.38 14.38 4.51
CA THR A 107 -9.93 15.65 3.93
C THR A 107 -10.30 15.76 2.45
N ASP A 108 -10.09 14.69 1.67
CA ASP A 108 -10.41 14.67 0.24
C ASP A 108 -11.94 14.79 0.01
N ILE A 109 -12.75 14.15 0.87
CA ILE A 109 -14.21 14.32 0.88
C ILE A 109 -14.60 15.76 1.23
N ALA A 110 -14.03 16.32 2.30
CA ALA A 110 -14.29 17.70 2.73
C ALA A 110 -14.01 18.71 1.61
N ALA A 111 -12.89 18.56 0.91
CA ALA A 111 -12.54 19.39 -0.24
C ALA A 111 -13.57 19.26 -1.38
N THR A 112 -14.01 18.03 -1.68
CA THR A 112 -15.00 17.76 -2.74
C THR A 112 -16.37 18.34 -2.40
N LEU A 113 -16.79 18.24 -1.13
CA LEU A 113 -18.06 18.76 -0.62
C LEU A 113 -18.00 20.25 -0.27
N ARG A 114 -16.83 20.89 -0.41
CA ARG A 114 -16.57 22.29 -0.05
C ARG A 114 -16.97 22.62 1.39
N CYS A 115 -16.68 21.73 2.33
CA CYS A 115 -16.91 21.93 3.75
C CYS A 115 -15.64 21.70 4.58
N PRO A 116 -15.56 22.22 5.81
CA PRO A 116 -14.45 21.94 6.71
C PRO A 116 -14.43 20.46 7.14
N VAL A 117 -13.23 19.87 7.30
CA VAL A 117 -13.08 18.48 7.78
C VAL A 117 -13.64 18.26 9.19
N SER A 118 -13.71 19.32 10.01
CA SER A 118 -14.28 19.28 11.36
C SER A 118 -15.78 18.94 11.39
N VAL A 119 -16.48 19.07 10.26
CA VAL A 119 -17.87 18.61 10.11
C VAL A 119 -17.99 17.09 10.35
N PHE A 120 -16.92 16.33 10.10
CA PHE A 120 -16.89 14.88 10.28
C PHE A 120 -16.30 14.44 11.62
N ASP A 121 -15.76 15.35 12.41
CA ASP A 121 -15.24 15.00 13.72
C ASP A 121 -16.39 14.53 14.62
N ARG A 122 -16.18 13.44 15.35
CA ARG A 122 -17.14 12.96 16.34
C ARG A 122 -17.27 14.06 17.39
N LYS A 123 -18.45 14.66 17.50
CA LYS A 123 -18.73 15.55 18.61
C LYS A 123 -18.79 14.69 19.87
N GLU A 124 -17.77 14.79 20.72
CA GLU A 124 -17.93 14.43 22.12
C GLU A 124 -19.10 15.30 22.61
N THR A 125 -20.20 14.69 23.04
CA THR A 125 -21.21 15.39 23.83
C THR A 125 -20.50 15.74 25.13
N PRO A 126 -20.06 16.98 25.32
CA PRO A 126 -19.42 17.29 26.56
C PRO A 126 -20.56 17.42 27.59
N TRP A 127 -20.32 16.91 28.80
CA TRP A 127 -21.16 17.09 30.01
C TRP A 127 -22.62 16.57 30.07
N MET A 128 -22.93 15.37 29.56
CA MET A 128 -23.95 14.52 30.26
C MET A 128 -23.35 13.87 31.53
N HIS A 129 -22.69 14.70 32.34
CA HIS A 129 -22.30 14.42 33.72
C HIS A 129 -23.11 15.36 34.62
N GLY A 130 -24.23 14.87 35.16
CA GLY A 130 -24.81 15.27 36.46
C GLY A 130 -25.55 16.62 36.60
N GLN A 131 -26.75 16.51 37.18
CA GLN A 131 -27.62 17.52 37.83
C GLN A 131 -28.57 18.28 36.88
N GLN A 132 -29.89 18.31 37.10
CA GLN A 132 -30.67 18.37 38.35
C GLN A 132 -32.02 17.67 38.21
#